data_AF-A0A658NUU5-F1
#
_entry.id   AF-A0A658NUU5-F1
#
_cell.length_a   1.000
_cell.length_b   1.000
_cell.length_c   1.000
_cell.angle_alpha   90.00
_cell.angle_beta   90.00
_cell.angle_gamma   90.00
#
_symmetry.space_group_name_H-M   'P 1'
#
loop_
_entity.id
_entity.type
_entity.pdbx_description
1 polymer ?
#
loop_
_entity_poly.entity_id
_entity_poly.type
_entity_poly.pdbx_seq_one_letter_code
_entity_poly.pdbx_strand_id
1 'polypeptide(L)' 'GSADHPMNTIIRTWMPRQAREADLYFKKTFNQSLEEFFDDSKYQLMHLEMFNHEIIHAECVGGDIDLLLNRRAVIGCFP' A
#
# COMPACT_ATOMS: atom_id res chain seq x y z
N GLY A 1 -0.90 9.06 1.00
CA GLY A 1 -1.27 7.69 0.60
C GLY A 1 -0.20 6.76 1.11
N SER A 2 -0.56 5.54 1.52
CA SER A 2 0.42 4.52 1.90
C SER A 2 0.81 3.70 0.66
N ALA A 3 2.04 3.19 0.62
CA ALA A 3 2.48 2.26 -0.41
C ALA A 3 1.80 0.87 -0.27
N ASP A 4 1.36 0.49 0.93
CA ASP A 4 0.61 -0.73 1.16
C ASP A 4 -0.88 -0.57 0.83
N HIS A 5 -1.52 -1.68 0.47
CA HIS A 5 -2.94 -1.72 0.26
C HIS A 5 -3.68 -1.68 1.62
N PRO A 6 -4.78 -0.93 1.80
CA PRO A 6 -5.45 -0.86 3.10
C PRO A 6 -5.87 -2.23 3.69
N MET A 7 -6.10 -3.23 2.84
CA MET A 7 -6.52 -4.56 3.27
C MET A 7 -5.38 -5.52 3.66
N ASN A 8 -4.10 -5.19 3.41
CA ASN A 8 -2.94 -5.94 3.92
C ASN A 8 -2.26 -5.26 5.13
N THR A 9 -2.98 -4.35 5.80
CA THR A 9 -2.50 -3.63 6.98
C THR A 9 -3.54 -3.69 8.12
N ILE A 10 -3.22 -3.11 9.26
CA ILE A 10 -4.13 -2.99 10.42
C ILE A 10 -5.44 -2.25 10.09
N ILE A 11 -5.48 -1.46 9.02
CA ILE A 11 -6.68 -0.74 8.57
C ILE A 11 -7.83 -1.71 8.29
N ARG A 12 -7.55 -2.93 7.81
CA ARG A 12 -8.56 -3.99 7.64
C ARG A 12 -9.35 -4.26 8.92
N THR A 13 -8.66 -4.27 10.07
CA THR A 13 -9.26 -4.50 11.39
C THR A 13 -9.99 -3.26 11.88
N TRP A 14 -9.44 -2.07 11.65
CA TRP A 14 -10.05 -0.81 12.08
C TRP A 14 -11.27 -0.41 11.25
N MET A 15 -11.40 -0.90 10.01
CA MET A 15 -12.47 -0.58 9.07
C MET A 15 -13.29 -1.82 8.68
N PRO A 16 -13.97 -2.48 9.64
CA PRO A 16 -14.59 -3.78 9.43
C PRO A 16 -15.77 -3.75 8.43
N ARG A 17 -16.44 -2.61 8.27
CA ARG A 17 -17.50 -2.46 7.25
C ARG A 17 -16.91 -2.55 5.85
N GLN A 18 -15.87 -1.76 5.59
CA GLN A 18 -15.17 -1.71 4.30
C GLN A 18 -14.47 -3.03 4.00
N ALA A 19 -13.91 -3.69 5.02
CA ALA A 19 -13.33 -5.02 4.86
C ALA A 19 -14.36 -6.06 4.38
N ARG A 20 -15.60 -6.01 4.89
CA ARG A 20 -16.70 -6.88 4.40
C ARG A 20 -17.12 -6.55 2.98
N GLU A 21 -17.21 -5.27 2.64
CA GLU A 21 -17.53 -4.82 1.27
C GLU A 21 -16.45 -5.29 0.27
N ALA A 22 -15.18 -5.17 0.65
CA ALA A 22 -14.05 -5.66 -0.13
C ALA A 22 -14.08 -7.18 -0.29
N ASP A 23 -14.34 -7.95 0.78
CA ASP A 23 -14.42 -9.41 0.72
C ASP A 23 -15.57 -9.91 -0.18
N LEU A 24 -16.74 -9.26 -0.14
CA LEU A 24 -17.84 -9.56 -1.05
C LEU A 24 -17.48 -9.29 -2.51
N TYR A 25 -16.81 -8.17 -2.78
CA TYR A 25 -16.32 -7.86 -4.11
C TYR A 25 -15.28 -8.89 -4.60
N PHE A 26 -14.36 -9.29 -3.73
CA PHE A 26 -13.32 -10.29 -4.03
C PHE A 26 -13.94 -11.65 -4.38
N LYS A 27 -14.88 -12.13 -3.56
CA LYS A 27 -15.60 -13.38 -3.82
C LYS A 27 -16.35 -13.35 -5.14
N LYS A 28 -17.02 -12.23 -5.45
CA LYS A 28 -17.77 -12.08 -6.70
C LYS A 28 -16.88 -12.00 -7.95
N THR A 29 -15.74 -11.30 -7.85
CA THR A 29 -14.91 -10.94 -9.02
C THR A 29 -13.80 -11.95 -9.28
N PHE A 30 -13.19 -12.46 -8.21
CA PHE A 30 -12.00 -13.31 -8.26
C PHE A 30 -12.25 -14.73 -7.75
N ASN A 31 -13.46 -15.02 -7.24
CA ASN A 31 -13.80 -16.32 -6.62
C ASN A 31 -12.82 -16.71 -5.51
N GLN A 32 -12.34 -15.72 -4.76
CA GLN A 32 -11.38 -15.84 -3.67
C GLN A 32 -11.80 -14.86 -2.56
N SER A 33 -11.56 -15.20 -1.31
CA SER A 33 -11.76 -14.29 -0.18
C SER A 33 -10.63 -13.27 -0.05
N LEU A 34 -10.91 -12.17 0.66
CA LEU A 34 -9.90 -11.18 1.00
C LEU A 34 -8.75 -11.77 1.83
N GLU A 35 -9.05 -12.76 2.67
CA GLU A 35 -8.10 -13.43 3.55
C GLU A 35 -7.14 -14.36 2.80
N GLU A 36 -7.65 -15.10 1.81
CA GLU A 36 -6.80 -15.93 0.96
C GLU A 36 -5.89 -15.07 0.07
N PHE A 37 -6.36 -13.89 -0.36
CA PHE A 37 -5.55 -13.01 -1.20
C PHE A 37 -4.50 -12.25 -0.37
N PHE A 38 -4.93 -11.56 0.69
CA PHE A 38 -4.08 -10.88 1.65
C PHE A 38 -3.87 -11.74 2.89
N ASP A 39 -3.17 -12.86 2.68
CA ASP A 39 -2.72 -13.73 3.76
C ASP A 39 -1.65 -13.04 4.64
N ASP A 40 -1.31 -13.69 5.74
CA ASP A 40 -0.35 -13.15 6.72
C ASP A 40 1.05 -12.91 6.14
N SER A 41 1.44 -13.64 5.09
CA SER A 41 2.74 -13.43 4.44
C SER A 41 2.82 -12.10 3.68
N LYS A 42 1.66 -11.50 3.37
CA LYS A 42 1.57 -10.22 2.66
C LYS A 42 1.34 -9.04 3.59
N TYR A 43 1.39 -9.23 4.91
CA TYR A 43 1.15 -8.16 5.86
C TYR A 43 2.25 -7.09 5.77
N GLN A 44 1.85 -5.84 5.48
CA GLN A 44 2.73 -4.66 5.43
C GLN A 44 4.05 -4.87 4.66
N LEU A 45 4.01 -5.57 3.51
CA LEU A 45 5.21 -5.89 2.72
C LEU A 45 6.08 -4.66 2.45
N MET A 46 5.45 -3.53 2.11
CA MET A 46 6.19 -2.31 1.79
C MET A 46 6.93 -1.76 3.04
N HIS A 47 6.41 -1.96 4.23
CA HIS A 47 7.03 -1.45 5.46
C HIS A 47 7.95 -2.46 6.17
N LEU A 48 7.83 -3.75 5.87
CA LEU A 48 8.58 -4.80 6.56
C LEU A 48 9.66 -5.44 5.67
N GLU A 49 9.31 -5.75 4.42
CA GLU A 49 10.14 -6.63 3.57
C GLU A 49 10.97 -5.88 2.53
N MET A 50 10.77 -4.58 2.33
CA MET A 50 11.44 -3.86 1.22
C MET A 50 12.74 -3.16 1.64
N PHE A 51 12.87 -2.80 2.92
CA PHE A 51 14.00 -2.02 3.41
C PHE A 51 15.33 -2.78 3.40
N ASN A 52 15.31 -4.09 3.64
CA ASN A 52 16.49 -4.97 3.54
C ASN A 52 17.01 -5.12 2.10
N HIS A 53 16.21 -4.74 1.10
CA HIS A 53 16.56 -4.71 -0.32
C HIS A 53 16.92 -3.31 -0.81
N GLU A 54 17.16 -2.36 0.11
CA GLU A 54 17.49 -0.96 -0.20
C GLU A 54 16.40 -0.22 -0.99
N ILE A 55 15.16 -0.72 -0.93
CA ILE A 55 13.99 -0.05 -1.49
C ILE A 55 13.43 0.88 -0.41
N ILE A 56 13.56 2.19 -0.62
CA ILE A 56 13.20 3.23 0.34
C ILE A 56 11.87 3.87 -0.06
N HIS A 57 11.02 4.15 0.92
CA HIS A 57 9.76 4.86 0.73
C HIS A 57 9.85 6.31 1.17
N ALA A 58 9.42 7.21 0.28
CA ALA A 58 9.17 8.61 0.58
C ALA A 58 7.66 8.82 0.61
N GLU A 59 7.11 8.99 1.80
CA GLU A 59 5.68 9.28 2.00
C GLU A 59 5.45 10.79 2.16
N CYS A 60 4.21 11.22 1.98
CA CYS A 60 3.80 12.63 2.08
C CYS A 60 4.56 13.59 1.16
N VAL A 61 5.13 13.08 0.06
CA VAL A 61 5.75 13.91 -0.99
C VAL A 61 4.65 14.69 -1.70
N GLY A 62 4.71 16.01 -1.59
CA GLY A 62 3.75 16.94 -2.18
C GLY A 62 4.42 18.22 -2.68
N GLY A 63 3.63 19.30 -2.82
CA GLY A 63 4.09 20.54 -3.45
C GLY A 63 4.03 20.44 -4.98
N ASP A 64 5.01 21.02 -5.65
CA ASP A 64 5.06 21.14 -7.11
C ASP A 64 5.52 19.86 -7.83
N ILE A 65 5.35 18.68 -7.20
CA ILE A 65 5.76 17.40 -7.78
C ILE A 65 4.99 17.09 -9.08
N ASP A 66 3.76 17.57 -9.19
CA ASP A 66 2.94 17.50 -10.39
C ASP A 66 3.51 18.34 -11.54
N LEU A 67 4.39 19.30 -11.29
CA LEU A 67 5.09 20.05 -12.35
C LEU A 67 6.29 19.27 -12.94
N LEU A 68 6.77 18.23 -12.26
CA LEU A 68 7.97 17.49 -12.68
C LEU A 68 7.73 16.58 -13.90
N LEU A 69 6.50 16.07 -14.07
CA LEU A 69 5.96 15.29 -15.21
C LEU A 69 6.99 14.55 -16.09
N ASN A 70 7.16 13.25 -15.87
CA ASN A 70 7.99 12.35 -16.69
C ASN A 70 9.45 12.80 -16.86
N ARG A 71 9.97 13.65 -15.97
CA ARG A 71 11.37 14.04 -15.95
C ARG A 71 12.14 13.27 -14.89
N ARG A 72 13.36 12.91 -15.23
CA ARG A 72 14.34 12.39 -14.26
C ARG A 72 14.85 13.55 -13.41
N ALA A 73 14.83 13.37 -12.10
CA ALA A 73 15.42 14.30 -11.13
C ALA A 73 16.20 13.53 -10.07
N VAL A 74 17.10 14.25 -9.39
CA VAL A 74 17.75 13.76 -8.17
C VAL A 74 16.92 14.22 -6.98
N ILE A 75 16.58 13.30 -6.09
CA ILE A 75 15.83 13.59 -4.86
C ILE A 75 16.84 13.83 -3.74
N GLY A 76 16.78 14.99 -3.10
CA GLY A 76 17.53 15.31 -1.88
C GLY A 76 16.59 15.40 -0.68
N CYS A 77 17.02 14.86 0.47
CA CYS A 77 16.33 14.96 1.75
C CYS A 77 17.28 15.66 2.74
N PHE A 78 16.91 16.85 3.21
CA PHE A 78 17.73 17.70 4.07
C PHE A 78 17.01 17.94 5.41
N PRO A 79 17.75 18.08 6.52
CA PRO A 79 17.19 18.30 7.86
C PRO A 79 16.53 19.67 8.03
#